data_AF-A0A920FA39-F1
#
_entry.id   AF-A0A920FA39-F1
#
_cell.length_a   1.000
_cell.length_b   1.000
_cell.length_c   1.000
_cell.angle_alpha   90.00
_cell.angle_beta   90.00
_cell.angle_gamma   90.00
#
_symmetry.space_group_name_H-M   'P 1'
#
loop_
_entity.id
_entity.type
_entity.pdbx_description
1 polymer ?
#
loop_
_entity_poly.entity_id
_entity_poly.type
_entity_poly.pdbx_seq_one_letter_code
_entity_poly.pdbx_strand_id
1 'polypeptide(L)'
;MSAIFGRWEYDTGVRDTLSAPMQATLLALKGATALIDRKEERDWTYSRDVARALYKLANHENVNSSLYNISSGKTWSVFDWCAVLKKSYPDFNYRLCEFGEVPNIDLFGTRDRIKCRQTVFM
;
A
#
# COMPACT_ATOMS: atom_id res chain seq x y z
N MET A 1 -1.06 -11.53 -6.41
CA MET A 1 -0.78 -10.12 -6.75
C MET A 1 -0.88 -9.30 -5.48
N SER A 2 0.13 -8.48 -5.19
CA SER A 2 0.18 -7.59 -4.01
C SER A 2 -0.64 -6.33 -4.25
N ALA A 3 -0.78 -5.49 -3.22
CA ALA A 3 -1.46 -4.19 -3.37
C ALA A 3 -0.43 -3.14 -3.83
N ILE A 4 -0.61 -2.58 -5.02
CA ILE A 4 0.37 -1.66 -5.63
C ILE A 4 -0.03 -0.22 -5.33
N PHE A 5 0.95 0.63 -4.96
CA PHE A 5 0.72 2.05 -4.73
C PHE A 5 1.79 2.97 -5.37
N GLY A 6 1.51 4.26 -5.56
CA GLY A 6 2.52 5.28 -5.86
C GLY A 6 2.07 6.47 -6.72
N ARG A 7 3.06 7.22 -7.22
CA ARG A 7 2.93 8.59 -7.75
C ARG A 7 1.90 8.80 -8.89
N TRP A 8 1.54 7.74 -9.60
CA TRP A 8 0.62 7.80 -10.74
C TRP A 8 -0.79 7.29 -10.39
N GLU A 9 -1.11 7.17 -9.11
CA GLU A 9 -2.49 6.96 -8.62
C GLU A 9 -3.29 8.26 -8.68
N TYR A 10 -3.49 8.78 -9.88
CA TYR A 10 -4.35 9.95 -10.05
C TYR A 10 -5.81 9.56 -9.87
N ASP A 11 -6.49 10.34 -9.04
CA ASP A 11 -7.93 10.36 -8.93
C ASP A 11 -8.52 11.02 -10.17
N THR A 12 -8.59 10.25 -11.26
CA THR A 12 -9.18 10.68 -12.54
C THR A 12 -10.68 10.39 -12.60
N GLY A 13 -11.28 9.90 -11.50
CA GLY A 13 -12.64 9.37 -11.49
C GLY A 13 -12.82 8.04 -12.23
N VAL A 14 -11.76 7.51 -12.88
CA VAL A 14 -11.78 6.24 -13.63
C VAL A 14 -11.45 5.03 -12.74
N ARG A 15 -10.91 5.28 -11.54
CA ARG A 15 -10.68 4.24 -10.52
C ARG A 15 -11.70 4.37 -9.41
N ASP A 16 -12.33 3.24 -9.06
CA ASP A 16 -13.28 3.18 -7.95
C ASP A 16 -12.63 3.43 -6.59
N THR A 17 -11.32 3.18 -6.44
CA THR A 17 -10.62 3.23 -5.15
C THR A 17 -9.15 3.65 -5.28
N LEU A 18 -8.75 4.69 -4.54
CA LEU A 18 -7.34 5.07 -4.31
C LEU A 18 -6.72 4.17 -3.25
N SER A 19 -5.47 3.75 -3.38
CA SER A 19 -4.84 2.92 -2.35
C SER A 19 -4.84 3.60 -0.97
N ALA A 20 -4.90 2.82 0.10
CA ALA A 20 -4.88 3.37 1.46
C ALA A 20 -3.62 4.23 1.74
N PRO A 21 -2.40 3.88 1.25
CA PRO A 21 -1.25 4.79 1.30
C PRO A 21 -1.50 6.13 0.58
N MET A 22 -2.20 6.12 -0.56
CA MET A 22 -2.56 7.36 -1.27
C MET A 22 -3.61 8.18 -0.50
N GLN A 23 -4.63 7.53 0.07
CA GLN A 23 -5.64 8.19 0.93
C GLN A 23 -4.96 8.91 2.11
N ALA A 24 -4.07 8.22 2.83
CA ALA A 24 -3.28 8.80 3.92
C ALA A 24 -2.40 9.98 3.46
N THR A 25 -1.78 9.84 2.29
CA THR A 25 -0.93 10.89 1.71
C THR A 25 -1.74 12.14 1.36
N LEU A 26 -2.94 11.99 0.82
CA LEU A 26 -3.84 13.10 0.53
C LEU A 26 -4.30 13.82 1.79
N LEU A 27 -4.57 13.10 2.88
CA LEU A 27 -4.87 13.70 4.19
C LEU A 27 -3.66 14.47 4.73
N ALA A 28 -2.45 13.91 4.59
CA ALA A 28 -1.22 14.58 5.01
C ALA A 28 -0.95 15.87 4.25
N LEU A 29 -1.16 15.87 2.93
CA LEU A 29 -1.06 17.07 2.10
C LEU A 29 -2.07 18.16 2.50
N LYS A 30 -3.19 17.79 3.11
CA LYS A 30 -4.22 18.71 3.61
C LYS A 30 -4.00 19.13 5.08
N GLY A 31 -2.98 18.63 5.76
CA GLY A 31 -2.80 18.83 7.20
C GLY A 31 -3.93 18.23 8.04
N ALA A 32 -4.63 17.22 7.53
CA ALA A 32 -5.79 16.61 8.18
C ALA A 32 -5.38 15.48 9.15
N THR A 33 -6.37 14.88 9.82
CA THR A 33 -6.16 13.71 10.69
C THR A 33 -6.59 12.43 9.97
N ALA A 34 -5.71 11.43 9.90
CA ALA A 34 -6.03 10.08 9.48
C ALA A 34 -6.60 9.26 10.65
N LEU A 35 -7.79 8.68 10.42
CA LEU A 35 -8.47 7.75 11.33
C LEU A 35 -8.47 6.37 10.69
N ILE A 36 -7.75 5.43 11.33
CA ILE A 36 -7.50 4.10 10.80
C ILE A 36 -8.18 3.07 11.72
N ASP A 37 -8.90 2.12 11.14
CA ASP A 37 -9.64 1.10 11.91
C ASP A 37 -8.72 0.10 12.62
N ARG A 38 -7.59 -0.27 12.00
CA ARG A 38 -6.62 -1.23 12.53
C ARG A 38 -5.22 -1.02 11.95
N LYS A 39 -4.22 -1.63 12.59
CA LYS A 39 -2.88 -1.76 12.03
C LYS A 39 -2.80 -3.03 11.18
N GLU A 40 -2.97 -2.89 9.87
CA GLU A 40 -3.03 -4.04 8.94
C GLU A 40 -1.65 -4.55 8.52
N GLU A 41 -1.55 -5.85 8.26
CA GLU A 41 -0.38 -6.43 7.60
C GLU A 41 -0.66 -6.67 6.11
N ARG A 42 -0.15 -5.78 5.24
CA ARG A 42 -0.31 -5.91 3.79
C ARG A 42 1.01 -5.69 3.05
N ASP A 43 1.24 -6.48 2.00
CA ASP A 43 2.33 -6.22 1.06
C ASP A 43 1.90 -5.08 0.12
N TRP A 44 2.08 -3.86 0.62
CA TRP A 44 1.96 -2.66 -0.19
C TRP A 44 3.28 -2.50 -0.99
N THR A 45 3.22 -2.79 -2.28
CA THR A 45 4.37 -2.74 -3.19
C THR A 45 4.42 -1.42 -3.95
N TYR A 46 5.55 -0.73 -3.90
CA TYR A 46 5.70 0.52 -4.62
C TYR A 46 5.75 0.30 -6.15
N SER A 47 4.93 1.03 -6.88
CA SER A 47 4.77 0.93 -8.34
C SER A 47 6.07 1.02 -9.12
N ARG A 48 7.06 1.80 -8.66
CA ARG A 48 8.37 1.88 -9.33
C ARG A 48 9.18 0.60 -9.16
N ASP A 49 9.04 -0.11 -8.05
CA ASP A 49 9.71 -1.40 -7.86
C ASP A 49 9.08 -2.47 -8.75
N VAL A 50 7.76 -2.43 -8.92
CA VAL A 50 7.06 -3.27 -9.91
C VAL A 50 7.56 -2.97 -11.32
N ALA A 51 7.64 -1.69 -11.70
CA ALA A 51 8.15 -1.30 -13.02
C ALA A 51 9.60 -1.78 -13.26
N ARG A 52 10.47 -1.69 -12.25
CA ARG A 52 11.84 -2.22 -12.32
C ARG A 52 11.88 -3.74 -12.49
N ALA A 53 11.02 -4.47 -11.76
CA ALA A 53 10.94 -5.93 -11.88
C ALA A 53 10.45 -6.35 -13.27
N LEU A 54 9.42 -5.67 -13.79
CA LEU A 54 8.92 -5.90 -15.15
C LEU A 54 9.99 -5.60 -16.21
N TYR A 55 10.71 -4.48 -16.07
CA TYR A 55 11.82 -4.15 -16.97
C TYR A 55 12.89 -5.25 -16.97
N LYS A 56 13.29 -5.77 -15.79
CA LYS A 56 14.25 -6.86 -15.70
C LYS A 56 13.74 -8.14 -16.36
N LEU A 57 12.48 -8.51 -16.12
CA LEU A 57 11.87 -9.71 -16.72
C LEU A 57 11.77 -9.61 -18.24
N ALA A 58 11.37 -8.46 -18.77
CA ALA A 58 11.24 -8.25 -20.21
C ALA A 58 12.57 -8.33 -20.97
N ASN A 59 13.70 -8.08 -20.28
CA ASN A 59 15.04 -8.12 -20.85
C ASN A 59 15.83 -9.38 -20.44
N HIS A 60 15.18 -10.38 -19.83
CA HIS A 60 15.84 -11.61 -19.42
C HIS A 60 15.74 -12.65 -20.54
N GLU A 61 16.87 -13.13 -21.05
CA GLU A 61 16.90 -14.04 -22.21
C GLU A 61 16.26 -15.42 -21.92
N ASN A 62 16.43 -15.92 -20.68
CA ASN A 62 15.94 -17.23 -20.28
C ASN A 62 14.96 -17.10 -19.10
N VAL A 63 13.67 -17.00 -19.41
CA VAL A 63 12.63 -16.90 -18.39
C VAL A 63 12.21 -18.31 -17.98
N ASN A 64 12.51 -18.70 -16.73
CA ASN A 64 12.31 -20.07 -16.23
C ASN A 64 10.86 -20.42 -15.86
N SER A 65 9.94 -19.47 -15.90
CA SER A 65 8.53 -19.66 -15.57
C SER A 65 7.66 -18.76 -16.44
N SER A 66 6.44 -19.19 -16.77
CA SER A 66 5.43 -18.32 -17.40
C SER A 66 4.71 -17.42 -16.38
N LEU A 67 4.93 -17.64 -15.08
CA LEU A 67 4.24 -16.94 -13.98
C LEU A 67 5.24 -16.48 -12.90
N TYR A 68 5.19 -15.18 -12.59
CA TYR A 68 5.96 -14.58 -11.50
C TYR A 68 5.06 -13.73 -10.59
N ASN A 69 5.23 -13.88 -9.28
CA ASN A 69 4.71 -12.93 -8.32
C ASN A 69 5.68 -11.75 -8.21
N ILE A 70 5.23 -10.55 -8.57
CA ILE A 70 5.98 -9.32 -8.38
C ILE A 70 5.40 -8.59 -7.16
N SER A 71 6.18 -8.52 -6.09
CA SER A 71 5.85 -7.78 -4.89
C SER A 71 7.10 -7.37 -4.13
N SER A 72 6.94 -6.61 -3.04
CA SER A 72 8.07 -6.27 -2.16
C SER A 72 8.46 -7.45 -1.25
N GLY A 73 7.55 -8.41 -1.05
CA GLY A 73 7.71 -9.53 -0.12
C GLY A 73 7.66 -9.12 1.35
N LYS A 74 7.43 -7.84 1.63
CA LYS A 74 7.40 -7.26 2.98
C LYS A 74 6.01 -6.74 3.28
N THR A 75 5.49 -7.11 4.43
CA THR A 75 4.23 -6.57 4.94
C THR A 75 4.50 -5.34 5.80
N TRP A 76 3.67 -4.31 5.63
CA TRP A 76 3.67 -3.12 6.47
C TRP A 76 2.25 -2.53 6.52
N SER A 77 2.03 -1.60 7.46
CA SER A 77 0.70 -1.00 7.70
C SER A 77 0.62 0.44 7.23
N VAL A 78 -0.56 0.89 6.81
CA VAL A 78 -0.82 2.31 6.53
C VAL A 78 -0.59 3.16 7.78
N PHE A 79 -0.78 2.60 8.97
CA PHE A 79 -0.41 3.24 10.23
C PHE A 79 1.09 3.57 10.31
N ASP A 80 1.96 2.63 9.91
CA ASP A 80 3.42 2.86 9.84
C ASP A 80 3.77 3.88 8.74
N TRP A 81 3.03 3.89 7.63
CA TRP A 81 3.17 4.91 6.60
C TRP A 81 2.79 6.31 7.10
N CYS A 82 1.71 6.45 7.87
CA CYS A 82 1.34 7.70 8.52
C CYS A 82 2.45 8.20 9.47
N ALA A 83 3.15 7.30 10.16
CA ALA A 83 4.31 7.66 10.98
C ALA A 83 5.46 8.24 10.15
N VAL A 84 5.66 7.77 8.91
CA VAL A 84 6.62 8.36 7.97
C VAL A 84 6.13 9.73 7.47
N LEU A 85 4.85 9.84 7.11
CA LEU A 85 4.24 11.09 6.63
C LEU A 85 4.33 12.20 7.68
N LYS A 86 4.05 11.91 8.96
CA LYS A 86 4.13 12.89 10.07
C LYS A 86 5.49 13.59 10.16
N LYS A 87 6.58 12.91 9.78
CA LYS A 87 7.93 13.50 9.77
C LYS A 87 8.08 14.60 8.72
N SER A 88 7.32 14.53 7.62
CA SER A 88 7.40 15.48 6.50
C SER A 88 6.26 16.51 6.50
N TYR A 89 5.12 16.18 7.12
CA TYR A 89 3.92 17.03 7.22
C TYR A 89 3.59 17.27 8.70
N PRO A 90 4.10 18.35 9.33
CA PRO A 90 3.93 18.58 10.77
C PRO A 90 2.48 18.74 11.22
N ASP A 91 1.63 19.32 10.37
CA ASP A 91 0.21 19.56 10.68
C ASP A 91 -0.67 18.30 10.52
N PHE A 92 -0.18 17.30 9.78
CA PHE A 92 -0.85 16.02 9.64
C PHE A 92 -0.89 15.27 10.97
N ASN A 93 -2.01 14.67 11.35
CA ASN A 93 -2.09 13.79 12.51
C ASN A 93 -2.65 12.43 12.12
N TYR A 94 -2.44 11.41 12.95
CA TYR A 94 -2.98 10.08 12.71
C TYR A 94 -3.19 9.34 14.01
N ARG A 95 -4.23 8.51 14.07
CA ARG A 95 -4.51 7.61 15.19
C ARG A 95 -5.42 6.46 14.77
N LEU A 96 -5.53 5.46 15.65
CA LEU A 96 -6.56 4.45 15.53
C LEU A 96 -7.93 5.04 15.89
N CYS A 97 -8.98 4.51 15.28
CA CYS A 97 -10.36 4.82 15.63
C CYS A 97 -10.67 4.34 17.06
N GLU A 98 -11.43 5.16 17.78
CA GLU A 98 -12.09 4.76 19.03
C GLU A 98 -13.41 4.03 18.73
N PHE A 99 -14.01 3.45 19.76
CA PHE A 99 -15.28 2.74 19.61
C PHE A 99 -16.39 3.67 19.10
N GLY A 100 -17.01 3.30 17.98
CA GLY A 100 -18.08 4.06 17.33
C GLY A 100 -17.62 5.11 16.32
N GLU A 101 -16.32 5.31 16.14
CA GLU A 101 -15.80 6.20 15.10
C GLU A 101 -15.76 5.53 13.72
N VAL A 102 -15.92 6.35 12.68
CA VAL A 102 -15.83 5.91 11.29
C VAL A 102 -14.43 6.21 10.76
N PRO A 103 -13.69 5.21 10.24
CA PRO A 103 -12.38 5.44 9.63
C PRO A 103 -12.52 6.28 8.36
N ASN A 104 -11.54 7.14 8.10
CA ASN A 104 -11.46 7.92 6.86
C ASN A 104 -10.39 7.39 5.88
N ILE A 105 -9.85 6.21 6.20
CA ILE A 105 -8.98 5.41 5.34
C ILE A 105 -9.63 4.04 5.15
N ASP A 106 -9.88 3.65 3.90
CA ASP A 106 -10.39 2.33 3.55
C ASP A 106 -9.24 1.33 3.32
N LEU A 107 -9.17 0.29 4.16
CA LEU A 107 -8.20 -0.81 4.05
C LEU A 107 -8.70 -1.97 3.16
N PHE A 108 -9.84 -1.81 2.49
CA PHE A 108 -10.44 -2.77 1.56
C PHE A 108 -10.76 -4.11 2.21
N GLY A 109 -11.56 -4.06 3.28
CA GLY A 109 -12.07 -5.23 4.00
C GLY A 109 -11.90 -5.11 5.51
N THR A 110 -12.65 -5.96 6.23
CA THR A 110 -12.75 -5.98 7.70
C THR A 110 -11.67 -6.82 8.39
N ARG A 111 -10.83 -7.51 7.62
CA ARG A 111 -9.75 -8.37 8.13
C ARG A 111 -8.58 -8.41 7.16
N ASP A 112 -7.43 -8.79 7.70
CA ASP A 112 -6.23 -8.98 6.90
C ASP A 112 -6.30 -10.29 6.13
N ARG A 113 -5.64 -10.32 4.97
CA ARG A 113 -5.57 -11.53 4.15
C ARG A 113 -4.62 -12.52 4.80
N ILE A 114 -5.02 -13.79 4.83
CA ILE A 114 -4.16 -14.88 5.32
C ILE A 114 -2.89 -14.91 4.47
N LYS A 115 -1.72 -14.93 5.12
CA LYS A 115 -0.43 -15.02 4.44
C LYS A 115 -0.37 -16.32 3.63
N CYS A 116 -0.24 -16.21 2.31
CA CYS A 116 0.17 -17.34 1.51
C CYS A 116 1.68 -17.53 1.74
N ARG A 117 2.11 -18.68 2.29
CA ARG A 117 3.54 -19.00 2.42
C ARG A 117 4.13 -19.04 1.01
N GLN A 118 5.03 -18.11 0.69
CA GLN A 118 5.84 -18.22 -0.52
C GLN A 118 6.93 -19.26 -0.23
N THR A 119 6.75 -20.48 -0.71
CA THR A 119 7.84 -21.45 -0.83
C THR A 119 8.78 -20.91 -1.92
N VAL A 120 9.91 -20.34 -1.51
CA VAL A 120 10.98 -19.95 -2.43
C VAL A 120 11.63 -21.25 -2.91
N PHE A 121 11.46 -21.60 -4.18
CA PHE A 121 12.35 -22.56 -4.82
C PHE A 121 13.68 -21.83 -5.06
N MET A 122 14.71 -22.27 -4.34
CA MET A 122 16.08 -21.81 -4.45
C MET A 122 16.76 -22.48 -5.64
#